data_AF-A0A498G2L1-F1
#
_entry.id   AF-A0A498G2L1-F1
#
_cell.length_a   1.000
_cell.length_b   1.000
_cell.length_c   1.000
_cell.angle_alpha   90.00
_cell.angle_beta   90.00
_cell.angle_gamma   90.00
#
_symmetry.space_group_name_H-M   'P 1'
#
loop_
_entity.id
_entity.type
_entity.pdbx_description
1 polymer ?
#
loop_
_entity_poly.entity_id
_entity_poly.type
_entity_poly.pdbx_seq_one_letter_code
_entity_poly.pdbx_strand_id
1 'polypeptide(L)'
;MPIFNVDTEEITAFDFGNTYLFTAYFDEEQLFNQLKKYYNRDKYRFKVPEEDLKDVQQTLDNYFYKLVLEDSPEEYCVVADKETDSNAILSNSVMRKQRQNHDIYLMKDKLSLEQAVEQGAIRVEKSEVNAGNLEWKTNGS
;
A
#
# COMPACT_ATOMS: atom_id res chain seq x y z
N MET A 1 6.38 -0.09 36.93
CA MET A 1 7.03 -0.79 35.81
C MET A 1 6.91 0.11 34.60
N PRO A 2 8.01 0.45 33.90
CA PRO A 2 7.87 1.10 32.60
C PRO A 2 7.27 0.07 31.64
N ILE A 3 6.21 0.47 30.96
CA ILE A 3 5.64 -0.28 29.85
C ILE A 3 6.67 -0.08 28.74
N PHE A 4 7.46 -1.11 28.43
CA PHE A 4 8.22 -1.12 27.20
C PHE A 4 7.17 -1.16 26.10
N ASN A 5 6.87 0.01 25.53
CA ASN A 5 6.09 0.11 24.32
C ASN A 5 6.98 -0.57 23.27
N VAL A 6 6.73 -1.84 22.99
CA VAL A 6 7.38 -2.50 21.87
C VAL A 6 6.84 -1.74 20.66
N ASP A 7 7.71 -0.96 20.01
CA ASP A 7 7.34 -0.17 18.83
C ASP A 7 6.78 -1.13 17.79
N THR A 8 5.46 -1.22 17.73
CA THR A 8 4.73 -2.09 16.80
C THR A 8 4.68 -1.36 15.48
N GLU A 9 5.18 -1.98 14.42
CA GLU A 9 5.21 -1.36 13.11
C GLU A 9 3.82 -1.45 12.46
N GLU A 10 3.28 -0.30 12.04
CA GLU A 10 1.97 -0.24 11.39
C GLU A 10 2.10 -0.43 9.88
N ILE A 11 1.30 -1.34 9.33
CA ILE A 11 1.18 -1.59 7.90
C ILE A 11 -0.22 -1.18 7.47
N THR A 12 -0.32 -0.25 6.52
CA THR A 12 -1.63 0.13 5.96
C THR A 12 -2.04 -0.86 4.89
N ALA A 13 -3.25 -1.44 5.03
CA ALA A 13 -3.88 -2.30 4.06
C ALA A 13 -5.15 -1.66 3.52
N PHE A 14 -5.18 -1.46 2.21
CA PHE A 14 -6.29 -0.84 1.52
C PHE A 14 -7.36 -1.87 1.19
N ASP A 15 -8.60 -1.57 1.59
CA ASP A 15 -9.78 -2.35 1.31
C ASP A 15 -10.29 -2.09 -0.11
N PHE A 16 -10.52 -3.17 -0.86
CA PHE A 16 -11.15 -3.18 -2.18
C PHE A 16 -12.40 -4.07 -2.20
N GLY A 17 -13.13 -4.12 -1.08
CA GLY A 17 -14.37 -4.85 -0.84
C GLY A 17 -14.13 -6.27 -0.35
N ASN A 18 -13.58 -7.13 -1.19
CA ASN A 18 -13.38 -8.55 -0.88
C ASN A 18 -11.89 -8.92 -0.75
N THR A 19 -11.02 -7.91 -0.81
CA THR A 19 -9.57 -8.10 -0.89
C THR A 19 -8.86 -6.90 -0.32
N TYR A 20 -7.81 -7.17 0.44
CA TYR A 20 -6.96 -6.19 1.07
C TYR A 20 -5.59 -6.19 0.41
N LEU A 21 -5.09 -5.01 0.06
CA LEU A 21 -3.78 -4.83 -0.57
C LEU A 21 -2.86 -4.01 0.32
N PHE A 22 -1.64 -4.52 0.53
CA PHE A 22 -0.58 -3.77 1.20
C PHE A 22 0.78 -4.15 0.63
N THR A 23 1.79 -3.32 0.89
CA THR A 23 3.18 -3.65 0.67
C THR A 23 3.94 -3.49 1.98
N ALA A 24 4.79 -4.46 2.28
CA ALA A 24 5.61 -4.48 3.48
C ALA A 24 6.87 -5.29 3.19
N TYR A 25 7.97 -4.89 3.81
CA TYR A 25 9.19 -5.67 3.85
C TYR A 25 9.28 -6.31 5.24
N PHE A 26 9.58 -7.60 5.29
CA PHE A 26 9.73 -8.34 6.54
C PHE A 26 11.17 -8.81 6.65
N ASP A 27 11.84 -8.45 7.73
CA ASP A 27 13.19 -8.94 8.04
C ASP A 27 13.17 -10.44 8.42
N GLU A 28 12.09 -10.88 9.07
CA GLU A 28 11.92 -12.28 9.47
C GLU A 28 11.48 -13.16 8.29
N GLU A 29 12.42 -13.96 7.77
CA GLU A 29 12.12 -14.91 6.67
C GLU A 29 10.95 -15.85 7.01
N GLN A 30 10.80 -16.23 8.29
CA GLN A 30 9.69 -17.07 8.75
C GLN A 30 8.33 -16.39 8.59
N LEU A 31 8.23 -15.08 8.88
CA LEU A 31 7.01 -14.31 8.69
C LEU A 31 6.65 -14.24 7.21
N PHE A 32 7.62 -13.87 6.37
CA PHE A 32 7.41 -13.82 4.93
C PHE A 32 6.95 -15.17 4.37
N ASN A 33 7.56 -16.28 4.82
CA ASN A 33 7.18 -17.62 4.37
C ASN A 33 5.74 -18.00 4.76
N GLN A 34 5.24 -17.57 5.93
CA GLN A 34 3.84 -17.78 6.33
C GLN A 34 2.86 -17.00 5.46
N LEU A 35 3.22 -15.77 5.08
CA LEU A 35 2.38 -14.89 4.26
C LEU A 35 2.59 -15.06 2.74
N LYS A 36 3.56 -15.88 2.33
CA LYS A 36 3.99 -16.05 0.94
C LYS A 36 2.86 -16.40 -0.02
N LYS A 37 1.84 -17.15 0.45
CA LYS A 37 0.66 -17.50 -0.37
C LYS A 37 -0.14 -16.28 -0.85
N TYR A 38 -0.08 -15.17 -0.13
CA TYR A 38 -0.75 -13.91 -0.48
C TYR A 38 0.14 -12.97 -1.29
N TYR A 39 1.44 -13.25 -1.39
CA TYR A 39 2.38 -12.35 -2.02
C TYR A 39 2.34 -12.47 -3.55
N ASN A 40 1.97 -11.38 -4.21
CA ASN A 40 2.04 -11.27 -5.67
C ASN A 40 3.42 -10.73 -6.07
N ARG A 41 4.29 -11.62 -6.56
CA ARG A 41 5.66 -11.28 -6.96
C ARG A 41 5.72 -10.29 -8.14
N ASP A 42 4.79 -10.37 -9.08
CA ASP A 42 4.77 -9.49 -10.26
C ASP A 42 4.37 -8.05 -9.91
N LYS A 43 3.62 -7.89 -8.81
CA LYS A 43 3.10 -6.61 -8.32
C LYS A 43 3.78 -6.13 -7.03
N TYR A 44 4.71 -6.90 -6.49
CA TYR A 44 5.45 -6.60 -5.25
C TYR A 44 4.55 -6.16 -4.09
N ARG A 45 3.44 -6.89 -3.89
CA ARG A 45 2.43 -6.57 -2.87
C ARG A 45 1.72 -7.83 -2.39
N PHE A 46 1.16 -7.75 -1.19
CA PHE A 46 0.26 -8.76 -0.65
C PHE A 46 -1.16 -8.51 -1.14
N LYS A 47 -1.86 -9.59 -1.50
CA LYS A 47 -3.27 -9.62 -1.86
C LYS A 47 -3.95 -10.65 -0.95
N VAL A 48 -4.66 -10.17 0.06
CA VAL A 48 -5.30 -11.00 1.07
C VAL A 48 -6.81 -11.00 0.84
N PRO A 49 -7.45 -12.15 0.59
CA PRO A 49 -8.90 -12.21 0.52
C PRO A 49 -9.51 -12.00 1.92
N GLU A 50 -10.71 -11.45 1.98
CA GLU A 50 -11.38 -11.11 3.24
C GLU A 50 -11.48 -12.31 4.21
N GLU A 51 -11.74 -13.52 3.69
CA GLU A 51 -11.85 -14.75 4.47
C GLU A 51 -10.59 -15.10 5.28
N ASP A 52 -9.42 -14.66 4.79
CA ASP A 52 -8.11 -14.95 5.36
C ASP A 52 -7.54 -13.77 6.16
N LEU A 53 -8.22 -12.61 6.19
CA LEU A 53 -7.70 -11.38 6.77
C LEU A 53 -7.35 -11.54 8.26
N LYS A 54 -8.22 -12.22 9.02
CA LYS A 54 -8.01 -12.43 10.46
C LYS A 54 -6.76 -13.25 10.75
N ASP A 55 -6.50 -14.28 9.94
CA ASP A 55 -5.32 -15.13 10.09
C ASP A 55 -4.04 -14.36 9.77
N VAL A 56 -4.09 -13.50 8.75
CA VAL A 56 -2.98 -12.58 8.41
C VAL A 56 -2.73 -11.58 9.53
N GLN A 57 -3.77 -10.95 10.07
CA GLN A 57 -3.64 -10.02 11.21
C GLN A 57 -2.99 -10.70 12.42
N GLN A 58 -3.48 -11.88 12.81
CA GLN A 58 -2.92 -12.62 13.93
C GLN A 58 -1.47 -13.03 13.67
N THR A 59 -1.14 -13.40 12.42
CA THR A 59 0.23 -13.71 12.02
C THR A 59 1.12 -12.49 12.19
N LEU A 60 0.71 -11.32 11.69
CA LEU A 60 1.47 -10.07 11.82
C LEU A 60 1.65 -9.64 13.28
N ASP A 61 0.60 -9.73 14.10
CA ASP A 61 0.61 -9.36 15.52
C ASP A 61 1.65 -10.18 16.31
N ASN A 62 1.81 -11.47 15.99
CA ASN A 62 2.82 -12.34 16.60
C ASN A 62 4.27 -11.90 16.32
N TYR A 63 4.47 -11.07 15.30
CA TYR A 63 5.76 -10.51 14.89
C TYR A 63 5.83 -8.99 15.12
N PHE A 64 4.94 -8.42 15.95
CA PHE A 64 4.91 -6.99 16.27
C PHE A 64 4.63 -6.07 15.06
N TYR A 65 3.90 -6.58 14.07
CA TYR A 65 3.31 -5.76 13.01
C TYR A 65 1.81 -5.64 13.21
N LYS A 66 1.27 -4.43 13.06
CA LYS A 66 -0.17 -4.17 13.15
C LYS A 66 -0.72 -3.78 11.79
N LEU A 67 -1.69 -4.55 11.30
CA LEU A 67 -2.38 -4.23 10.05
C LEU A 67 -3.50 -3.22 10.31
N VAL A 68 -3.37 -2.02 9.76
CA VAL A 68 -4.38 -0.96 9.81
C VAL A 68 -5.17 -0.99 8.50
N LEU A 69 -6.48 -1.20 8.59
CA LEU A 69 -7.36 -1.25 7.41
C LEU A 69 -7.80 0.17 7.04
N GLU A 70 -7.69 0.51 5.76
CA GLU A 70 -8.13 1.80 5.21
C GLU A 70 -9.08 1.57 4.03
N ASP A 71 -10.25 2.20 4.09
CA ASP A 71 -11.33 2.06 3.10
C ASP A 71 -11.35 3.17 2.04
N SER A 72 -10.48 4.18 2.19
CA SER A 72 -10.42 5.38 1.36
C SER A 72 -9.07 5.50 0.64
N PRO A 73 -8.72 4.56 -0.27
CA PRO A 73 -7.40 4.53 -0.94
C PRO A 73 -7.10 5.81 -1.75
N GLU A 74 -8.13 6.51 -2.23
CA GLU A 74 -7.99 7.79 -2.94
C GLU A 74 -7.27 8.87 -2.12
N GLU A 75 -7.39 8.85 -0.79
CA GLU A 75 -6.69 9.82 0.08
C GLU A 75 -5.17 9.64 0.06
N TYR A 76 -4.72 8.44 -0.33
CA TYR A 76 -3.31 8.03 -0.38
C TYR A 76 -2.72 8.11 -1.79
N CYS A 77 -3.45 8.72 -2.73
CA CYS A 77 -3.02 8.75 -4.12
C CYS A 77 -2.25 10.03 -4.49
N VAL A 78 -1.22 9.84 -5.33
CA VAL A 78 -0.49 10.92 -6.00
C VAL A 78 -0.44 10.71 -7.51
N VAL A 79 -0.26 11.80 -8.23
CA VAL A 79 0.01 11.85 -9.66
C VAL A 79 1.45 12.27 -9.86
N ALA A 80 2.21 11.48 -10.60
CA ALA A 80 3.53 11.86 -11.10
C ALA A 80 3.46 12.06 -12.62
N ASP A 81 4.19 13.06 -13.10
CA ASP A 81 4.42 13.26 -14.52
C ASP A 81 5.67 12.48 -14.99
N LYS A 82 6.00 12.61 -16.28
CA LYS A 82 7.18 11.95 -16.88
C LYS A 82 8.51 12.56 -16.46
N GLU A 83 8.52 13.77 -15.90
CA GLU A 83 9.73 14.48 -15.49
C GLU A 83 10.09 14.18 -14.02
N THR A 84 9.12 13.66 -13.26
CA THR A 84 9.29 13.21 -11.87
C THR A 84 10.18 11.97 -11.80
N ASP A 85 11.19 11.97 -10.92
CA ASP A 85 11.97 10.75 -10.61
C ASP A 85 11.11 9.76 -9.81
N SER A 86 10.39 8.94 -10.56
CA SER A 86 9.34 8.09 -10.02
C SER A 86 9.83 6.80 -9.36
N ASN A 87 11.15 6.55 -9.30
CA ASN A 87 11.67 5.31 -8.71
C ASN A 87 11.38 5.23 -7.21
N ALA A 88 11.62 6.31 -6.46
CA ALA A 88 11.36 6.38 -5.03
C ALA A 88 9.85 6.37 -4.71
N ILE A 89 9.03 6.96 -5.59
CA ILE A 89 7.57 6.91 -5.50
C ILE A 89 7.09 5.47 -5.72
N LEU A 90 7.60 4.79 -6.75
CA LEU A 90 7.22 3.42 -7.08
C LEU A 90 7.56 2.45 -5.95
N SER A 91 8.74 2.56 -5.33
CA SER A 91 9.14 1.68 -4.22
C SER A 91 8.26 1.81 -2.98
N ASN A 92 7.61 2.96 -2.80
CA ASN A 92 6.70 3.21 -1.69
C ASN A 92 5.22 3.12 -2.09
N SER A 93 4.91 2.52 -3.25
CA SER A 93 3.54 2.38 -3.75
C SER A 93 3.02 0.95 -3.65
N VAL A 94 1.75 0.81 -3.27
CA VAL A 94 1.00 -0.45 -3.31
C VAL A 94 0.50 -0.75 -4.72
N MET A 95 0.28 0.30 -5.51
CA MET A 95 -0.23 0.19 -6.87
C MET A 95 0.16 1.38 -7.73
N ARG A 96 0.39 1.11 -9.01
CA ARG A 96 0.55 2.13 -10.06
C ARG A 96 -0.49 1.92 -11.16
N LYS A 97 -1.08 3.00 -11.65
CA LYS A 97 -1.96 3.01 -12.83
C LYS A 97 -1.57 4.14 -13.77
N GLN A 98 -1.28 3.80 -15.01
CA GLN A 98 -0.97 4.77 -16.05
C GLN A 98 -2.27 5.36 -16.61
N ARG A 99 -2.34 6.69 -16.73
CA ARG A 99 -3.44 7.43 -17.37
C ARG A 99 -2.85 8.52 -18.27
N GLN A 100 -2.98 8.31 -19.59
CA GLN A 100 -2.43 9.22 -20.61
C GLN A 100 -0.93 9.46 -20.41
N ASN A 101 -0.53 10.68 -20.02
CA ASN A 101 0.85 11.09 -19.76
C ASN A 101 1.22 11.10 -18.28
N HIS A 102 0.34 10.60 -17.41
CA HIS A 102 0.56 10.59 -15.97
C HIS A 102 0.55 9.17 -15.42
N ASP A 103 1.32 8.96 -14.36
CA ASP A 103 1.21 7.78 -13.52
C ASP A 103 0.55 8.15 -12.20
N ILE A 104 -0.43 7.35 -11.80
CA ILE A 104 -1.13 7.49 -10.52
C ILE A 104 -0.65 6.39 -9.60
N TYR A 105 -0.18 6.77 -8.42
CA TYR A 105 0.35 5.87 -7.41
C TYR A 105 -0.55 5.88 -6.19
N LEU A 106 -0.90 4.68 -5.71
CA LEU A 106 -1.46 4.48 -4.37
C LEU A 106 -0.28 4.25 -3.42
N MET A 107 -0.03 5.18 -2.53
CA MET A 107 1.11 5.13 -1.61
C MET A 107 0.82 4.20 -0.44
N LYS A 108 1.86 3.57 0.11
CA LYS A 108 1.72 2.54 1.16
C LYS A 108 1.30 3.08 2.53
N ASP A 109 1.49 4.37 2.78
CA ASP A 109 1.13 5.06 4.02
C ASP A 109 1.15 6.60 3.81
N LYS A 110 0.76 7.36 4.84
CA LYS A 110 0.74 8.84 4.80
C LYS A 110 2.13 9.47 4.69
N LEU A 111 3.15 8.84 5.26
CA LEU A 111 4.53 9.33 5.19
C LEU A 111 5.06 9.25 3.75
N SER A 112 4.84 8.12 3.10
CA SER A 112 5.19 7.85 1.70
C SER A 112 4.48 8.81 0.76
N LEU A 113 3.23 9.13 1.08
CA LEU A 113 2.42 10.12 0.39
C LEU A 113 3.00 11.54 0.50
N GLU A 114 3.46 11.94 1.68
CA GLU A 114 4.15 13.23 1.87
C GLU A 114 5.48 13.26 1.12
N GLN A 115 6.30 12.21 1.25
CA GLN A 115 7.58 12.08 0.54
C GLN A 115 7.43 12.14 -0.98
N ALA A 116 6.38 11.51 -1.53
CA ALA A 116 6.12 11.58 -2.96
C ALA A 116 5.81 13.02 -3.42
N VAL A 117 5.09 13.79 -2.60
CA VAL A 117 4.81 15.20 -2.88
C VAL A 117 6.09 16.05 -2.82
N GLU A 118 6.97 15.80 -1.85
CA GLU A 118 8.29 16.45 -1.79
C GLU A 118 9.17 16.13 -3.01
N GLN A 119 8.98 14.95 -3.61
CA GLN A 119 9.64 14.51 -4.83
C GLN A 119 9.01 15.06 -6.12
N GLY A 120 7.99 15.90 -6.03
CA GLY A 120 7.36 16.57 -7.16
C GLY A 120 6.02 15.97 -7.60
N ALA A 121 5.53 14.91 -6.95
CA ALA A 121 4.20 14.40 -7.21
C ALA A 121 3.11 15.35 -6.71
N ILE A 122 1.93 15.28 -7.31
CA ILE A 122 0.78 16.11 -6.93
C ILE A 122 -0.28 15.22 -6.31
N ARG A 123 -0.84 15.61 -5.16
CA ARG A 123 -2.01 14.92 -4.57
C ARG A 123 -3.12 14.84 -5.61
N VAL A 124 -3.76 13.68 -5.77
CA VAL A 124 -4.78 13.53 -6.83
C VAL A 124 -5.92 14.54 -6.66
N GLU A 125 -6.32 14.85 -5.44
CA GLU A 125 -7.35 15.86 -5.11
C GLU A 125 -7.03 17.28 -5.66
N LYS A 126 -5.75 17.60 -5.84
CA LYS A 126 -5.25 18.90 -6.34
C LYS A 126 -4.87 18.87 -7.81
N SER A 127 -4.96 17.69 -8.44
CA SER A 127 -4.60 17.50 -9.83
C SER A 127 -5.83 17.59 -10.74
N GLU A 128 -5.61 17.93 -12.01
CA GLU A 128 -6.68 17.86 -13.03
C GLU A 128 -7.06 16.41 -13.37
N VAL A 129 -6.29 15.43 -12.88
CA VAL A 129 -6.54 14.00 -13.05
C VAL A 129 -7.56 13.56 -12.01
N ASN A 130 -8.81 13.38 -12.42
CA ASN A 130 -9.89 13.01 -11.51
C ASN A 130 -9.72 11.58 -10.95
N ALA A 131 -9.50 11.46 -9.63
CA ALA A 131 -9.42 10.19 -8.89
C ALA A 131 -10.73 9.40 -8.90
N GLY A 132 -11.89 10.06 -8.99
CA GLY A 132 -13.21 9.44 -8.85
C GLY A 132 -13.57 8.43 -9.96
N ASN A 133 -12.77 8.36 -11.03
CA ASN A 133 -12.85 7.34 -12.07
C ASN A 133 -11.66 6.34 -12.03
N LEU A 134 -10.90 6.31 -10.94
CA LEU A 134 -10.01 5.21 -10.62
C LEU A 134 -10.88 4.06 -10.14
N GLU A 135 -11.53 3.36 -11.09
CA GLU A 135 -11.92 1.99 -10.82
C GLU A 135 -10.61 1.23 -10.53
N TRP A 136 -10.28 1.12 -9.25
CA TRP A 136 -9.23 0.25 -8.75
C TRP A 136 -9.78 -1.17 -8.80
N LYS A 137 -10.07 -1.64 -10.01
CA LYS A 137 -10.44 -3.03 -10.22
C LYS A 137 -9.24 -3.88 -9.84
N THR A 138 -9.36 -4.65 -8.78
CA THR A 138 -8.45 -5.76 -8.46
C THR A 138 -8.66 -6.93 -9.42
N ASN A 139 -8.88 -6.66 -10.72
CA ASN A 139 -9.01 -7.70 -11.73
C ASN A 139 -7.68 -8.45 -11.81
N GLY A 140 -7.71 -9.72 -11.43
CA GLY A 140 -6.59 -10.64 -11.42
C GLY A 140 -6.87 -11.80 -10.48
N SER A 141 -7.64 -12.78 -10.97
CA SER A 141 -7.50 -14.18 -10.57
C SER A 141 -6.12 -14.69 -10.92
#